data_AF-A0A521FMN8-F1
#
_entry.id   AF-A0A521FMN8-F1
#
_cell.length_a   1.000
_cell.length_b   1.000
_cell.length_c   1.000
_cell.angle_alpha   90.00
_cell.angle_beta   90.00
_cell.angle_gamma   90.00
#
_symmetry.space_group_name_H-M   'P 1'
#
loop_
_entity.id
_entity.type
_entity.pdbx_description
1 polymer ?
#
loop_
_entity_poly.entity_id
_entity_poly.type
_entity_poly.pdbx_seq_one_letter_code
_entity_poly.pdbx_strand_id
1 'polypeptide(L)'
;MTLMKLAPFEQHLKWLALGLGICSTISVVQGWQLAAMLFSLPFCVIWMYCGWLRNERQLKYINMLFTVFYVYGIARYAILYG
;
A
#
# COMPACT_ATOMS: atom_id res chain seq x y z
N MET A 1 -27.69 10.68 3.69
CA MET A 1 -26.79 11.85 3.49
C MET A 1 -25.42 11.63 4.17
N THR A 2 -24.75 10.50 3.93
CA THR A 2 -23.47 10.17 4.61
C THR A 2 -22.34 9.89 3.61
N LEU A 3 -22.69 9.46 2.38
CA LEU A 3 -21.74 9.19 1.29
C LEU A 3 -20.99 10.43 0.80
N MET A 4 -21.63 11.61 0.78
CA MET A 4 -21.00 12.84 0.26
C MET A 4 -19.89 13.41 1.17
N LYS A 5 -19.86 13.05 2.47
CA LYS A 5 -18.83 13.53 3.41
C LYS A 5 -17.54 12.69 3.40
N LEU A 6 -17.58 11.43 2.96
CA LEU A 6 -16.39 10.56 2.87
C LEU A 6 -15.63 10.71 1.54
N ALA A 7 -16.28 11.16 0.48
CA ALA A 7 -15.69 11.33 -0.85
C ALA A 7 -14.37 12.15 -0.87
N PRO A 8 -14.26 13.32 -0.20
CA PRO A 8 -13.00 14.07 -0.18
C PRO A 8 -11.89 13.34 0.58
N PHE A 9 -12.22 12.60 1.64
CA PHE A 9 -11.25 11.81 2.40
C PHE A 9 -10.75 10.60 1.60
N GLU A 10 -11.64 9.90 0.90
CA GLU A 10 -11.28 8.81 -0.03
C GLU A 10 -10.36 9.29 -1.14
N GLN A 11 -10.61 10.48 -1.69
CA GLN A 11 -9.76 11.07 -2.72
C GLN A 11 -8.37 11.41 -2.18
N HIS A 12 -8.28 11.97 -0.97
CA HIS A 12 -6.98 12.26 -0.34
C HIS A 12 -6.18 10.97 -0.06
N LEU A 13 -6.84 9.91 0.42
CA LEU A 13 -6.21 8.60 0.61
C LEU A 13 -5.64 8.04 -0.70
N LYS A 14 -6.36 8.18 -1.81
CA LYS A 14 -5.85 7.74 -3.12
C LYS A 14 -4.65 8.53 -3.58
N TRP A 15 -4.61 9.84 -3.34
CA TRP A 15 -3.44 10.67 -3.64
C TRP A 15 -2.23 10.29 -2.76
N LEU A 16 -2.45 9.99 -1.48
CA LEU A 16 -1.40 9.47 -0.60
C LEU A 16 -0.89 8.12 -1.10
N ALA A 17 -1.79 7.20 -1.47
CA ALA A 17 -1.40 5.92 -2.06
C ALA A 17 -0.60 6.11 -3.35
N LEU A 18 -1.00 7.02 -4.23
CA LEU A 18 -0.24 7.36 -5.43
C LEU A 18 1.18 7.81 -5.08
N GLY A 19 1.32 8.75 -4.14
CA GLY A 19 2.62 9.23 -3.67
C GLY A 19 3.50 8.10 -3.12
N LEU A 20 2.95 7.24 -2.28
CA LEU A 20 3.63 6.06 -1.74
C LEU A 20 4.06 5.08 -2.84
N GLY A 21 3.22 4.86 -3.85
CA GLY A 21 3.53 4.01 -5.01
C GLY A 21 4.69 4.57 -5.86
N ILE A 22 4.74 5.91 -6.03
CA ILE A 22 5.84 6.58 -6.72
C ILE A 22 7.13 6.44 -5.90
N CYS A 23 7.10 6.74 -4.60
CA CYS A 23 8.25 6.59 -3.71
C CYS A 23 8.77 5.14 -3.66
N SER A 24 7.86 4.16 -3.64
CA SER A 24 8.19 2.74 -3.75
C SER A 24 8.91 2.43 -5.06
N THR A 25 8.38 2.88 -6.19
CA THR A 25 8.97 2.64 -7.51
C THR A 25 10.36 3.26 -7.62
N ILE A 26 10.53 4.49 -7.13
CA ILE A 26 11.86 5.15 -7.07
C ILE A 26 12.81 4.31 -6.21
N SER A 27 12.37 3.83 -5.06
CA SER A 27 13.20 2.99 -4.18
C SER A 27 13.61 1.68 -4.85
N VAL A 28 12.74 1.05 -5.63
CA VAL A 28 13.05 -0.15 -6.41
C VAL A 28 14.12 0.15 -7.46
N VAL A 29 13.95 1.23 -8.24
CA VAL A 29 14.91 1.63 -9.28
C VAL A 29 16.28 1.97 -8.68
N GLN A 30 16.32 2.58 -7.49
CA GLN A 30 17.56 2.89 -6.77
C GLN A 30 18.18 1.70 -6.03
N GLY A 31 17.54 0.52 -6.05
CA GLY A 31 18.01 -0.68 -5.34
C GLY A 31 17.79 -0.65 -3.81
N TRP A 32 17.02 0.30 -3.30
CA TRP A 32 16.71 0.43 -1.87
C TRP A 32 15.57 -0.49 -1.47
N GLN A 33 15.87 -1.79 -1.38
CA GLN A 33 14.86 -2.83 -1.20
C GLN A 33 14.04 -2.68 0.09
N LEU A 34 14.65 -2.30 1.21
CA LEU A 34 13.91 -2.06 2.47
C LEU A 34 12.94 -0.89 2.33
N ALA A 35 13.42 0.25 1.81
CA ALA A 35 12.59 1.43 1.59
C ALA A 35 11.43 1.12 0.65
N ALA A 36 11.67 0.36 -0.43
CA ALA A 36 10.62 -0.09 -1.34
C ALA A 36 9.54 -0.89 -0.61
N MET A 37 9.91 -1.83 0.27
CA MET A 37 8.94 -2.60 1.06
C MET A 37 8.16 -1.72 2.06
N LEU A 38 8.86 -0.79 2.71
CA LEU A 38 8.25 0.14 3.69
C LEU A 38 7.27 1.13 3.05
N PHE A 39 7.52 1.59 1.82
CA PHE A 39 6.55 2.43 1.09
C PHE A 39 5.41 1.61 0.48
N SER A 40 5.69 0.39 0.03
CA SER A 40 4.68 -0.47 -0.60
C SER A 40 3.65 -1.01 0.37
N LEU A 41 4.03 -1.27 1.63
CA LEU A 41 3.11 -1.76 2.66
C LEU A 41 1.94 -0.80 2.94
N PRO A 42 2.15 0.48 3.31
CA PRO A 42 1.04 1.42 3.52
C PRO A 42 0.28 1.69 2.22
N PHE A 43 0.96 1.69 1.06
CA PHE A 43 0.30 1.77 -0.25
C PHE A 43 -0.73 0.66 -0.45
N CYS A 44 -0.34 -0.60 -0.20
CA CYS A 44 -1.24 -1.75 -0.35
C CYS A 44 -2.40 -1.70 0.64
N VAL A 45 -2.15 -1.32 1.90
CA VAL A 45 -3.19 -1.21 2.92
C VAL A 45 -4.24 -0.16 2.53
N ILE A 46 -3.83 1.01 2.01
CA ILE A 46 -4.76 2.05 1.56
C ILE A 46 -5.61 1.55 0.38
N TRP A 47 -5.01 0.87 -0.59
CA TRP A 47 -5.76 0.32 -1.73
C TRP A 47 -6.67 -0.84 -1.36
N MET A 48 -6.28 -1.67 -0.39
CA MET A 48 -7.14 -2.71 0.17
C MET A 48 -8.39 -2.08 0.84
N TYR A 49 -8.21 -1.00 1.59
CA TYR A 49 -9.33 -0.23 2.16
C TYR A 49 -10.22 0.39 1.09
N CYS A 50 -9.64 1.02 0.05
CA CYS A 50 -10.40 1.57 -1.07
C CYS A 50 -11.17 0.47 -1.85
N GLY A 51 -10.56 -0.69 -2.04
CA GLY A 51 -11.19 -1.86 -2.67
C GLY A 51 -12.35 -2.41 -1.85
N TRP A 52 -12.26 -2.36 -0.51
CA TRP A 52 -13.37 -2.69 0.37
C TRP A 52 -14.54 -1.71 0.21
N LEU A 53 -14.25 -0.41 0.21
CA LEU A 53 -15.27 0.65 0.15
C LEU A 53 -16.07 0.64 -1.16
N ARG A 54 -15.42 0.33 -2.29
CA ARG A 54 -16.05 0.23 -3.62
C ARG A 54 -16.49 -1.19 -4.02
N ASN A 55 -16.30 -2.18 -3.14
CA ASN A 55 -16.62 -3.59 -3.37
C ASN A 55 -15.88 -4.22 -4.58
N GLU A 56 -14.68 -3.72 -4.86
CA GLU A 56 -13.79 -4.18 -5.93
C GLU A 56 -12.98 -5.39 -5.47
N ARG A 57 -13.50 -6.60 -5.75
CA ARG A 57 -12.94 -7.86 -5.21
C ARG A 57 -11.48 -8.09 -5.61
N GLN A 58 -11.13 -7.86 -6.87
CA GLN A 58 -9.77 -8.09 -7.38
C GLN A 58 -8.75 -7.19 -6.69
N LEU A 59 -9.06 -5.89 -6.59
CA LEU A 59 -8.20 -4.89 -5.94
C LEU A 59 -8.01 -5.18 -4.45
N LYS A 60 -9.06 -5.68 -3.78
CA LYS A 60 -8.99 -6.09 -2.38
C LYS A 60 -8.03 -7.26 -2.17
N TYR A 61 -8.24 -8.36 -2.89
CA TYR A 61 -7.46 -9.59 -2.66
C TYR A 61 -6.00 -9.45 -3.09
N ILE A 62 -5.72 -8.74 -4.19
CA ILE A 62 -4.33 -8.54 -4.63
C ILE A 62 -3.55 -7.70 -3.62
N ASN A 63 -4.13 -6.62 -3.09
CA ASN A 63 -3.48 -5.80 -2.08
C ASN A 63 -3.35 -6.50 -0.74
N MET A 64 -4.29 -7.39 -0.39
CA MET A 64 -4.15 -8.26 0.78
C MET A 64 -2.94 -9.20 0.64
N LEU A 65 -2.79 -9.87 -0.51
CA LEU A 65 -1.64 -10.73 -0.80
C LEU A 65 -0.32 -9.95 -0.78
N PHE A 66 -0.28 -8.79 -1.44
CA PHE A 66 0.91 -7.93 -1.43
C PHE A 66 1.27 -7.47 -0.02
N THR A 67 0.29 -7.09 0.80
CA THR A 67 0.53 -6.73 2.21
C THR A 67 1.21 -7.88 2.96
N VAL A 68 0.73 -9.13 2.79
CA VAL A 68 1.35 -10.30 3.43
C VAL A 68 2.79 -10.50 2.96
N PHE A 69 3.05 -10.38 1.65
CA PHE A 69 4.42 -10.52 1.13
C PHE A 69 5.37 -9.42 1.60
N TYR A 70 4.91 -8.16 1.70
CA TYR A 70 5.72 -7.07 2.23
C TYR A 70 6.00 -7.24 3.72
N VAL A 71 5.02 -7.67 4.52
CA VAL A 71 5.23 -8.00 5.95
C VAL A 71 6.27 -9.11 6.08
N TYR A 72 6.15 -10.18 5.31
CA TYR A 72 7.13 -11.26 5.28
C TYR A 72 8.54 -10.76 4.87
N GLY A 73 8.63 -9.95 3.82
CA GLY A 73 9.89 -9.39 3.35
C GLY A 73 10.59 -8.50 4.38
N ILE A 74 9.82 -7.64 5.07
CA ILE A 74 10.32 -6.79 6.16
C ILE A 74 10.76 -7.63 7.35
N ALA A 75 9.96 -8.61 7.77
CA ALA A 75 10.31 -9.52 8.87
C ALA A 75 11.60 -10.30 8.57
N ARG A 76 11.72 -10.84 7.35
CA ARG A 76 12.94 -11.52 6.90
C ARG A 76 14.13 -10.57 6.90
N TYR A 77 13.98 -9.34 6.42
CA TYR A 77 15.06 -8.35 6.43
C TYR A 77 15.49 -8.03 7.86
N ALA A 78 14.54 -7.83 8.78
CA ALA A 78 14.82 -7.56 10.19
C ALA A 78 15.55 -8.74 10.88
N ILE A 79 15.24 -9.99 10.53
CA ILE A 79 15.92 -11.17 11.08
C ILE A 79 17.35 -11.33 10.52
N LEU A 80 17.58 -10.95 9.26
CA LEU A 80 18.88 -11.16 8.59
C LEU A 80 19.88 -10.02 8.84
N TYR A 81 19.40 -8.79 9.04
CA TYR A 81 20.23 -7.58 9.11
C TYR A 81 20.04 -6.77 10.41
N GLY A 82 19.11 -7.18 11.28
CA GLY A 82 18.94 -6.62 12.63
C GLY A 82 19.61 -7.51 13.67
#